data_AF-A0A975RS52-F1
#
_entry.id   AF-A0A975RS52-F1
#
_cell.length_a   1.000
_cell.length_b   1.000
_cell.length_c   1.000
_cell.angle_alpha   90.00
_cell.angle_beta   90.00
_cell.angle_gamma   90.00
#
_symmetry.space_group_name_H-M   'P 1'
#
loop_
_entity.id
_entity.type
_entity.pdbx_description
1 polymer ?
#
loop_
_entity_poly.entity_id
_entity_poly.type
_entity_poly.pdbx_seq_one_letter_code
_entity_poly.pdbx_strand_id
1 'polypeptide(L)'
;MHSKRQSSEGPAAKRSPGGFVPPDVLLEDLGKRVPRYLADVDQGKLIYPACKRTLSDLDGDVGSVWDHTRLEAMQYVMAVPGHDFGLLSAASRQIEMIDAYLFQRPHADTVIDFTGTATADFSIAIVAGLNWLTHCAELAGVPPAQQSGTLRNFRKLVTLSQRWWLTEGAVERCGRLLANGEQPPLMLYLIWSEYTRLAKQIAAAAIFGDSIDRSAKLVSLPADLIPRFEAARNPGDLSGR
;
A
#
# COMPACT_ATOMS: atom_id res chain seq x y z
N MET A 1 -24.82 24.28 41.21
CA MET A 1 -24.24 23.09 40.55
C MET A 1 -25.16 22.67 39.41
N HIS A 2 -24.70 22.76 38.16
CA HIS A 2 -24.93 21.81 37.05
C HIS A 2 -24.40 22.42 35.75
N SER A 3 -23.14 22.10 35.49
CA SER A 3 -22.40 22.38 34.27
C SER A 3 -22.85 21.42 33.18
N LYS A 4 -23.60 21.89 32.17
CA LYS A 4 -23.78 21.15 30.91
C LYS A 4 -22.57 21.41 30.02
N ARG A 5 -21.71 20.40 29.90
CA ARG A 5 -20.62 20.36 28.91
C ARG A 5 -21.22 20.40 27.51
N GLN A 6 -20.92 21.44 26.75
CA GLN A 6 -21.04 21.44 25.30
C GLN A 6 -19.94 20.54 24.75
N SER A 7 -20.33 19.38 24.22
CA SER A 7 -19.50 18.59 23.32
C SER A 7 -19.46 19.30 21.97
N SER A 8 -18.35 20.00 21.70
CA SER A 8 -18.03 20.52 20.38
C SER A 8 -17.61 19.36 19.49
N GLU A 9 -18.55 18.80 18.74
CA GLU A 9 -18.24 18.04 17.53
C GLU A 9 -17.58 19.00 16.54
N GLY A 10 -16.27 18.86 16.35
CA GLY A 10 -15.57 19.50 15.26
C GLY A 10 -16.12 18.97 13.92
N PRO A 11 -16.20 19.79 12.88
CA PRO A 11 -16.74 19.35 11.60
C PRO A 11 -15.84 18.26 11.03
N ALA A 12 -16.44 17.10 10.75
CA ALA A 12 -15.79 16.02 10.00
C ALA A 12 -15.18 16.60 8.73
N ALA A 13 -13.86 16.50 8.60
CA ALA A 13 -13.14 16.92 7.42
C ALA A 13 -13.78 16.24 6.20
N LYS A 14 -14.42 17.05 5.34
CA LYS A 14 -14.98 16.57 4.07
C LYS A 14 -13.84 15.95 3.27
N ARG A 15 -13.83 14.61 3.21
CA ARG A 15 -12.96 13.87 2.28
C ARG A 15 -13.19 14.44 0.88
N SER A 16 -12.11 14.83 0.21
CA SER A 16 -12.19 15.25 -1.19
C SER A 16 -12.83 14.12 -2.01
N PRO A 17 -13.66 14.43 -3.02
CA PRO A 17 -14.43 13.42 -3.76
C PRO A 17 -13.59 12.37 -4.51
N GLY A 18 -12.26 12.46 -4.49
CA GLY A 18 -11.33 11.63 -5.25
C GLY A 18 -10.46 10.66 -4.44
N GLY A 19 -10.61 10.55 -3.12
CA GLY A 19 -9.78 9.64 -2.32
C GLY A 19 -8.29 10.02 -2.28
N PHE A 20 -7.96 11.28 -2.58
CA PHE A 20 -6.61 11.84 -2.47
C PHE A 20 -6.20 11.99 -1.01
N VAL A 21 -5.00 11.49 -0.68
CA VAL A 21 -4.39 11.63 0.64
C VAL A 21 -3.04 12.33 0.43
N PRO A 22 -2.80 13.52 1.01
CA PRO A 22 -1.51 14.19 0.91
C PRO A 22 -0.34 13.31 1.38
N PRO A 23 0.89 13.49 0.84
CA PRO A 23 2.01 12.61 1.14
C PRO A 23 2.31 12.52 2.63
N ASP A 24 2.35 13.67 3.31
CA ASP A 24 2.69 13.74 4.74
C ASP A 24 1.60 13.10 5.61
N VAL A 25 0.32 13.27 5.22
CA VAL A 25 -0.82 12.64 5.90
C VAL A 25 -0.77 11.12 5.74
N LEU A 26 -0.41 10.63 4.55
CA LEU A 26 -0.25 9.19 4.30
C LEU A 26 0.91 8.61 5.12
N LEU A 27 2.06 9.29 5.16
CA LEU A 27 3.23 8.87 5.94
C LEU A 27 2.94 8.87 7.45
N GLU A 28 2.22 9.88 7.95
CA GLU A 28 1.81 9.95 9.34
C GLU A 28 0.83 8.82 9.71
N ASP A 29 -0.14 8.53 8.84
CA ASP A 29 -1.08 7.41 9.01
C ASP A 29 -0.33 6.07 9.06
N LEU A 30 0.60 5.85 8.13
CA LEU A 30 1.43 4.65 8.09
C LEU A 30 2.30 4.50 9.33
N GLY A 31 2.89 5.60 9.82
CA GLY A 31 3.69 5.62 11.04
C GLY A 31 2.91 5.20 12.28
N LYS A 32 1.57 5.28 12.26
CA LYS A 32 0.70 4.81 13.34
C LYS A 32 0.16 3.40 13.10
N ARG A 33 -0.27 3.11 11.88
CA ARG A 33 -0.97 1.86 11.55
C ARG A 33 -0.05 0.66 11.41
N VAL A 34 1.13 0.84 10.82
CA VAL A 34 2.10 -0.26 10.68
C VAL A 34 2.52 -0.80 12.05
N PRO A 35 2.98 0.02 13.02
CA PRO A 35 3.36 -0.51 14.33
C PRO A 35 2.18 -1.13 15.10
N ARG A 36 0.98 -0.55 14.98
CA ARG A 36 -0.22 -1.12 15.62
C ARG A 36 -0.54 -2.49 15.07
N TYR A 37 -0.56 -2.64 13.76
CA TYR A 37 -0.79 -3.90 13.08
C TYR A 37 0.21 -4.98 13.53
N LEU A 38 1.51 -4.64 13.55
CA LEU A 38 2.56 -5.56 13.99
C LEU A 38 2.41 -5.94 15.46
N ALA A 39 2.06 -5.00 16.33
CA ALA A 39 1.80 -5.30 17.73
C ALA A 39 0.62 -6.28 17.93
N ASP A 40 -0.45 -6.16 17.12
CA ASP A 40 -1.58 -7.09 17.18
C ASP A 40 -1.21 -8.49 16.65
N VAL A 41 -0.30 -8.57 15.65
CA VAL A 41 0.30 -9.83 15.19
C VAL A 41 1.19 -10.45 16.27
N ASP A 42 2.10 -9.68 16.88
CA ASP A 42 3.04 -10.15 17.91
C ASP A 42 2.31 -10.66 19.16
N GLN A 43 1.17 -10.07 19.48
CA GLN A 43 0.29 -10.50 20.58
C GLN A 43 -0.57 -11.73 20.21
N GLY A 44 -0.45 -12.25 18.99
CA GLY A 44 -1.23 -13.40 18.51
C GLY A 44 -2.71 -13.11 18.27
N LYS A 45 -3.12 -11.83 18.19
CA LYS A 45 -4.52 -11.48 17.91
C LYS A 45 -4.86 -11.69 16.45
N LEU A 46 -3.91 -11.41 15.56
CA LEU A 46 -4.06 -11.54 14.12
C LEU A 46 -3.14 -12.62 13.56
N ILE A 47 -3.65 -13.42 12.63
CA ILE A 47 -2.84 -14.38 11.87
C ILE A 47 -1.94 -13.62 10.89
N TYR A 48 -0.67 -14.05 10.81
CA TYR A 48 0.33 -13.52 9.89
C TYR A 48 0.88 -14.61 8.95
N PRO A 49 1.09 -14.31 7.65
CA PRO A 49 0.68 -13.10 6.95
C PRO A 49 -0.84 -13.00 6.79
N ALA A 50 -1.34 -11.79 6.58
CA ALA A 50 -2.76 -11.49 6.42
C ALA A 50 -3.42 -12.32 5.31
N CYS A 51 -2.68 -12.65 4.25
CA CYS A 51 -3.20 -13.44 3.13
C CYS A 51 -3.50 -14.91 3.48
N LYS A 52 -3.12 -15.40 4.67
CA LYS A 52 -3.51 -16.73 5.17
C LYS A 52 -4.83 -16.74 5.92
N ARG A 53 -5.41 -15.58 6.22
CA ARG A 53 -6.69 -15.50 6.93
C ARG A 53 -7.83 -16.00 6.07
N THR A 54 -8.80 -16.59 6.74
CA THR A 54 -10.07 -17.08 6.22
C THR A 54 -11.22 -16.24 6.78
N LEU A 55 -12.42 -16.37 6.21
CA LEU A 55 -13.60 -15.61 6.66
C LEU A 55 -14.00 -15.89 8.12
N SER A 56 -13.54 -16.98 8.73
CA SER A 56 -13.77 -17.29 10.14
C SER A 56 -12.78 -16.64 11.10
N ASP A 57 -11.67 -16.11 10.59
CA ASP A 57 -10.64 -15.49 11.39
C ASP A 57 -11.00 -14.02 11.69
N LEU A 58 -10.46 -13.49 12.80
CA LEU A 58 -10.54 -12.07 13.09
C LEU A 58 -9.89 -11.27 11.95
N ASP A 59 -10.58 -10.24 11.47
CA ASP A 59 -10.16 -9.41 10.33
C ASP A 59 -9.83 -10.25 9.07
N GLY A 60 -10.58 -11.34 8.89
CA GLY A 60 -10.55 -12.25 7.75
C GLY A 60 -11.44 -11.85 6.58
N ASP A 61 -12.10 -10.69 6.64
CA ASP A 61 -12.83 -10.14 5.49
C ASP A 61 -11.88 -9.62 4.41
N VAL A 62 -12.37 -9.54 3.17
CA VAL A 62 -11.55 -9.15 2.01
C VAL A 62 -10.96 -7.73 2.12
N GLY A 63 -11.65 -6.80 2.80
CA GLY A 63 -11.16 -5.44 2.99
C GLY A 63 -10.00 -5.41 3.98
N SER A 64 -10.14 -6.09 5.10
CA SER A 64 -9.09 -6.18 6.12
C SER A 64 -7.87 -6.96 5.61
N VAL A 65 -8.06 -8.08 4.91
CA VAL A 65 -6.95 -8.82 4.28
C VAL A 65 -6.23 -7.96 3.25
N TRP A 66 -6.96 -7.24 2.40
CA TRP A 66 -6.37 -6.33 1.41
C TRP A 66 -5.54 -5.23 2.09
N ASP A 67 -6.09 -4.56 3.10
CA ASP A 67 -5.40 -3.51 3.79
C ASP A 67 -4.17 -4.00 4.57
N HIS A 68 -4.32 -5.08 5.34
CA HIS A 68 -3.25 -5.64 6.17
C HIS A 68 -2.10 -6.19 5.30
N THR A 69 -2.37 -6.88 4.19
CA THR A 69 -1.31 -7.31 3.25
C THR A 69 -0.53 -6.12 2.68
N ARG A 70 -1.19 -4.98 2.43
CA ARG A 70 -0.50 -3.75 2.02
C ARG A 70 0.35 -3.16 3.16
N LEU A 71 -0.15 -3.17 4.40
CA LEU A 71 0.61 -2.68 5.56
C LEU A 71 1.87 -3.53 5.80
N GLU A 72 1.78 -4.84 5.66
CA GLU A 72 2.94 -5.74 5.75
C GLU A 72 4.01 -5.41 4.70
N ALA A 73 3.63 -5.05 3.48
CA ALA A 73 4.59 -4.61 2.47
C ALA A 73 5.18 -3.23 2.81
N MET A 74 4.35 -2.30 3.30
CA MET A 74 4.81 -0.97 3.72
C MET A 74 5.71 -1.00 4.95
N GLN A 75 5.67 -2.06 5.76
CA GLN A 75 6.51 -2.17 6.96
C GLN A 75 8.00 -2.00 6.65
N TYR A 76 8.45 -2.52 5.50
CA TYR A 76 9.84 -2.44 5.07
C TYR A 76 10.25 -0.99 4.80
N VAL A 77 9.37 -0.21 4.16
CA VAL A 77 9.60 1.22 3.89
C VAL A 77 9.58 2.01 5.20
N MET A 78 8.67 1.68 6.12
CA MET A 78 8.57 2.34 7.42
C MET A 78 9.72 1.98 8.37
N ALA A 79 10.41 0.87 8.13
CA ALA A 79 11.55 0.42 8.93
C ALA A 79 12.89 1.05 8.52
N VAL A 80 12.93 1.86 7.45
CA VAL A 80 14.17 2.50 6.98
C VAL A 80 14.76 3.41 8.06
N PRO A 81 16.01 3.20 8.49
CA PRO A 81 16.65 4.03 9.51
C PRO A 81 16.69 5.50 9.13
N GLY A 82 16.57 6.37 10.14
CA GLY A 82 16.60 7.82 9.95
C GLY A 82 15.30 8.44 9.42
N HIS A 83 14.37 7.64 8.88
CA HIS A 83 13.03 8.10 8.45
C HIS A 83 13.06 9.32 7.52
N ASP A 84 14.04 9.36 6.59
CA ASP A 84 14.19 10.46 5.64
C ASP A 84 13.17 10.38 4.49
N PHE A 85 11.88 10.41 4.85
CA PHE A 85 10.76 10.25 3.92
C PHE A 85 10.65 11.40 2.91
N GLY A 86 11.42 12.48 3.07
CA GLY A 86 11.58 13.50 2.04
C GLY A 86 12.06 12.92 0.71
N LEU A 87 12.81 11.80 0.71
CA LEU A 87 13.14 11.05 -0.51
C LEU A 87 11.91 10.54 -1.26
N LEU A 88 10.85 10.17 -0.53
CA LEU A 88 9.63 9.60 -1.10
C LEU A 88 8.58 10.66 -1.45
N SER A 89 8.57 11.80 -0.76
CA SER A 89 7.50 12.81 -0.88
C SER A 89 7.95 14.19 -1.41
N ALA A 90 9.20 14.60 -1.22
CA ALA A 90 9.65 15.93 -1.62
C ALA A 90 9.99 15.98 -3.12
N ALA A 91 9.37 16.93 -3.83
CA ALA A 91 9.56 17.10 -5.28
C ALA A 91 11.03 17.29 -5.69
N SER A 92 11.81 18.03 -4.90
CA SER A 92 13.23 18.30 -5.16
C SER A 92 14.12 17.06 -5.06
N ARG A 93 13.64 15.97 -4.46
CA ARG A 93 14.41 14.73 -4.22
C ARG A 93 13.97 13.55 -5.09
N GLN A 94 13.00 13.74 -5.96
CA GLN A 94 12.42 12.62 -6.70
C GLN A 94 13.38 12.01 -7.71
N ILE A 95 14.18 12.81 -8.42
CA ILE A 95 15.19 12.27 -9.34
C ILE A 95 16.24 11.45 -8.58
N GLU A 96 16.75 11.96 -7.45
CA GLU A 96 17.70 11.24 -6.58
C GLU A 96 17.15 9.86 -6.16
N MET A 97 15.92 9.82 -5.65
CA MET A 97 15.29 8.58 -5.20
C MET A 97 14.97 7.64 -6.36
N ILE A 98 14.47 8.15 -7.49
CA ILE A 98 14.16 7.36 -8.68
C ILE A 98 15.42 6.71 -9.25
N ASP A 99 16.51 7.46 -9.37
CA ASP A 99 17.77 6.96 -9.90
C ASP A 99 18.36 5.89 -8.98
N ALA A 100 18.31 6.09 -7.66
CA ALA A 100 18.73 5.09 -6.69
C ALA A 100 17.92 3.78 -6.83
N TYR A 101 16.58 3.87 -6.95
CA TYR A 101 15.74 2.70 -7.14
C TYR A 101 16.03 1.98 -8.47
N LEU A 102 16.24 2.73 -9.55
CA LEU A 102 16.58 2.16 -10.85
C LEU A 102 18.00 1.57 -10.86
N PHE A 103 18.92 2.06 -10.02
CA PHE A 103 20.24 1.45 -9.84
C PHE A 103 20.17 0.13 -9.05
N GLN A 104 19.25 0.03 -8.08
CA GLN A 104 19.05 -1.19 -7.29
C GLN A 104 18.71 -2.38 -8.20
N ARG A 105 19.47 -3.47 -8.05
CA ARG A 105 19.25 -4.69 -8.81
C ARG A 105 18.05 -5.45 -8.23
N PRO A 106 17.11 -5.93 -9.09
CA PRO A 106 16.09 -6.86 -8.64
C PRO A 106 16.70 -8.13 -8.07
N HIS A 107 16.18 -8.58 -6.93
CA HIS A 107 16.47 -9.88 -6.30
C HIS A 107 15.18 -10.44 -5.69
N ALA A 108 15.18 -11.69 -5.25
CA ALA A 108 14.02 -12.34 -4.64
C ALA A 108 14.00 -12.24 -3.10
N ASP A 109 15.11 -11.82 -2.49
CA ASP A 109 15.24 -11.80 -1.04
C ASP A 109 14.30 -10.77 -0.38
N THR A 110 13.67 -11.17 0.72
CA THR A 110 12.83 -10.31 1.58
C THR A 110 13.57 -9.85 2.85
N VAL A 111 14.74 -10.40 3.12
CA VAL A 111 15.63 -9.96 4.21
C VAL A 111 16.29 -8.65 3.80
N ILE A 112 16.27 -7.68 4.70
CA ILE A 112 16.87 -6.37 4.49
C ILE A 112 18.14 -6.24 5.30
N ASP A 113 19.24 -5.98 4.60
CA ASP A 113 20.47 -5.45 5.18
C ASP A 113 20.60 -3.97 4.79
N PHE A 114 20.23 -3.09 5.71
CA PHE A 114 20.38 -1.65 5.49
C PHE A 114 21.87 -1.26 5.49
N THR A 115 22.22 -0.43 4.52
CA THR A 115 23.57 0.05 4.23
C THR A 115 23.93 1.31 5.02
N GLY A 116 22.93 1.99 5.60
CA GLY A 116 23.07 3.29 6.24
C GLY A 116 23.02 4.47 5.26
N THR A 117 22.87 4.20 3.97
CA THR A 117 22.65 5.23 2.94
C THR A 117 21.17 5.31 2.61
N ALA A 118 20.51 6.41 2.99
CA ALA A 118 19.05 6.53 2.94
C ALA A 118 18.43 6.19 1.57
N THR A 119 19.00 6.66 0.46
CA THR A 119 18.50 6.37 -0.90
C THR A 119 18.61 4.89 -1.28
N ALA A 120 19.73 4.25 -0.91
CA ALA A 120 19.93 2.82 -1.11
C ALA A 120 18.98 2.02 -0.20
N ASP A 121 18.85 2.42 1.05
CA ASP A 121 18.00 1.74 2.05
C ASP A 121 16.52 1.79 1.67
N PHE A 122 16.01 2.94 1.19
CA PHE A 122 14.67 3.00 0.62
C PHE A 122 14.52 2.14 -0.63
N SER A 123 15.54 2.09 -1.50
CA SER A 123 15.49 1.27 -2.70
C SER A 123 15.42 -0.22 -2.37
N ILE A 124 16.21 -0.68 -1.39
CA ILE A 124 16.18 -2.04 -0.84
C ILE A 124 14.82 -2.33 -0.22
N ALA A 125 14.30 -1.42 0.61
CA ALA A 125 12.99 -1.58 1.26
C ALA A 125 11.83 -1.71 0.27
N ILE A 126 11.85 -0.93 -0.82
CA ILE A 126 10.83 -1.03 -1.87
C ILE A 126 10.88 -2.39 -2.57
N VAL A 127 12.08 -2.90 -2.86
CA VAL A 127 12.26 -4.23 -3.46
C VAL A 127 11.78 -5.31 -2.49
N ALA A 128 12.14 -5.23 -1.21
CA ALA A 128 11.70 -6.16 -0.18
C ALA A 128 10.17 -6.21 -0.04
N GLY A 129 9.48 -5.05 -0.06
CA GLY A 129 8.02 -5.02 -0.02
C GLY A 129 7.37 -5.63 -1.27
N LEU A 130 7.96 -5.47 -2.47
CA LEU A 130 7.47 -6.14 -3.69
C LEU A 130 7.70 -7.66 -3.64
N ASN A 131 8.83 -8.10 -3.09
CA ASN A 131 9.13 -9.51 -2.87
C ASN A 131 8.17 -10.12 -1.84
N TRP A 132 7.87 -9.39 -0.78
CA TRP A 132 6.88 -9.80 0.22
C TRP A 132 5.48 -10.00 -0.39
N LEU A 133 5.04 -9.07 -1.25
CA LEU A 133 3.76 -9.22 -1.95
C LEU A 133 3.77 -10.40 -2.92
N THR A 134 4.91 -10.68 -3.57
CA THR A 134 5.07 -11.86 -4.42
C THR A 134 4.93 -13.14 -3.59
N HIS A 135 5.59 -13.21 -2.43
CA HIS A 135 5.44 -14.33 -1.49
C HIS A 135 3.99 -14.49 -0.99
N CYS A 136 3.32 -13.39 -0.63
CA CYS A 136 1.93 -13.42 -0.21
C CYS A 136 0.99 -13.91 -1.32
N ALA A 137 1.27 -13.56 -2.58
CA ALA A 137 0.52 -14.01 -3.73
C ALA A 137 0.68 -15.52 -3.96
N GLU A 138 1.88 -16.07 -3.81
CA GLU A 138 2.13 -17.53 -3.83
C GLU A 138 1.32 -18.24 -2.74
N LEU A 139 1.37 -17.74 -1.50
CA LEU A 139 0.62 -18.31 -0.38
C LEU A 139 -0.90 -18.27 -0.58
N ALA A 140 -1.41 -17.21 -1.20
CA ALA A 140 -2.83 -17.05 -1.48
C ALA A 140 -3.31 -17.82 -2.73
N GLY A 141 -2.40 -18.46 -3.47
CA GLY A 141 -2.74 -19.18 -4.70
C GLY A 141 -3.04 -18.29 -5.90
N VAL A 142 -2.52 -17.05 -5.96
CA VAL A 142 -2.68 -16.19 -7.14
C VAL A 142 -1.96 -16.84 -8.33
N PRO A 143 -2.58 -16.95 -9.53
CA PRO A 143 -1.96 -17.63 -10.68
C PRO A 143 -0.58 -17.04 -11.05
N PRO A 144 0.45 -17.87 -11.30
CA PRO A 144 1.82 -17.38 -11.58
C PRO A 144 1.91 -16.38 -12.73
N ALA A 145 1.04 -16.51 -13.74
CA ALA A 145 0.97 -15.58 -14.87
C ALA A 145 0.59 -14.14 -14.45
N GLN A 146 -0.19 -13.98 -13.37
CA GLN A 146 -0.57 -12.67 -12.83
C GLN A 146 0.52 -12.04 -11.95
N GLN A 147 1.41 -12.87 -11.40
CA GLN A 147 2.53 -12.42 -10.57
C GLN A 147 3.81 -12.16 -11.39
N SER A 148 3.93 -12.82 -12.55
CA SER A 148 5.12 -12.77 -13.38
C SER A 148 5.47 -11.33 -13.78
N GLY A 149 6.70 -10.93 -13.48
CA GLY A 149 7.22 -9.63 -13.86
C GLY A 149 6.77 -8.47 -12.98
N THR A 150 6.24 -8.70 -11.78
CA THR A 150 5.87 -7.63 -10.81
C THR A 150 6.96 -6.56 -10.67
N LEU A 151 8.18 -6.96 -10.28
CA LEU A 151 9.34 -6.04 -10.19
C LEU A 151 9.66 -5.35 -11.52
N ARG A 152 9.59 -6.09 -12.64
CA ARG A 152 9.87 -5.55 -13.98
C ARG A 152 8.86 -4.48 -14.37
N ASN A 153 7.58 -4.69 -14.06
CA ASN A 153 6.51 -3.77 -14.38
C ASN A 153 6.58 -2.52 -13.51
N PHE A 154 6.85 -2.66 -12.21
CA PHE A 154 7.07 -1.51 -11.35
C PHE A 154 8.30 -0.70 -11.77
N ARG A 155 9.40 -1.34 -12.18
CA ARG A 155 10.56 -0.62 -12.76
C ARG A 155 10.20 0.16 -14.01
N LYS A 156 9.37 -0.38 -14.91
CA LYS A 156 8.88 0.36 -16.08
C LYS A 156 8.05 1.58 -15.66
N LEU A 157 7.18 1.44 -14.67
CA LEU A 157 6.40 2.55 -14.09
C LEU A 157 7.34 3.64 -13.55
N VAL A 158 8.36 3.25 -12.79
CA VAL A 158 9.37 4.19 -12.26
C VAL A 158 10.16 4.87 -13.38
N THR A 159 10.53 4.15 -14.45
CA THR A 159 11.16 4.76 -15.63
C THR A 159 10.25 5.79 -16.32
N LEU A 160 8.94 5.55 -16.40
CA LEU A 160 8.00 6.53 -16.93
C LEU A 160 7.90 7.76 -16.02
N SER A 161 7.90 7.56 -14.69
CA SER A 161 7.98 8.65 -13.72
C SER A 161 9.27 9.47 -13.87
N GLN A 162 10.43 8.80 -14.03
CA GLN A 162 11.71 9.48 -14.28
C GLN A 162 11.62 10.42 -15.47
N ARG A 163 11.05 9.96 -16.59
CA ARG A 163 10.84 10.78 -17.79
C ARG A 163 9.95 11.98 -17.51
N TRP A 164 8.90 11.80 -16.69
CA TRP A 164 8.05 12.91 -16.26
C TRP A 164 8.84 13.95 -15.46
N TRP A 165 9.69 13.52 -14.54
CA TRP A 165 10.52 14.40 -13.70
C TRP A 165 11.63 15.12 -14.48
N LEU A 166 12.13 14.51 -15.57
CA LEU A 166 13.14 15.12 -16.45
C LEU A 166 12.59 16.22 -17.37
N THR A 167 11.28 16.42 -17.43
CA THR A 167 10.70 17.51 -18.23
C THR A 167 10.74 18.84 -17.45
N GLU A 168 11.05 19.93 -18.16
CA GLU A 168 11.17 21.28 -17.58
C GLU A 168 9.93 21.68 -16.77
N GLY A 169 10.13 22.24 -15.57
CA GLY A 169 9.04 22.69 -14.70
C GLY A 169 8.33 21.57 -13.92
N ALA A 170 8.97 20.41 -13.73
CA ALA A 170 8.37 19.27 -13.02
C ALA A 170 8.03 19.56 -11.55
N VAL A 171 8.86 20.33 -10.85
CA VAL A 171 8.64 20.68 -9.44
C VAL A 171 7.39 21.54 -9.29
N GLU A 172 7.22 22.55 -10.14
CA GLU A 172 6.07 23.45 -10.15
C GLU A 172 4.79 22.70 -10.55
N ARG A 173 4.87 21.80 -11.54
CA ARG A 173 3.75 20.91 -11.88
C ARG A 173 3.37 20.00 -10.73
N CYS A 174 4.34 19.43 -10.03
CA CYS A 174 4.09 18.60 -8.85
C CYS A 174 3.34 19.41 -7.77
N GLY A 175 3.81 20.63 -7.48
CA GLY A 175 3.15 21.53 -6.53
C GLY A 175 1.70 21.85 -6.91
N ARG A 176 1.45 22.13 -8.20
CA ARG A 176 0.07 22.37 -8.71
C ARG A 176 -0.83 21.15 -8.58
N LEU A 177 -0.33 19.96 -8.93
CA LEU A 177 -1.11 18.73 -8.79
C LEU A 177 -1.49 18.49 -7.32
N LEU A 178 -0.54 18.61 -6.40
CA LEU A 178 -0.81 18.46 -4.97
C LEU A 178 -1.82 19.49 -4.45
N ALA A 179 -1.69 20.76 -4.87
CA ALA A 179 -2.63 21.81 -4.50
C ALA A 179 -4.06 21.57 -5.01
N ASN A 180 -4.19 20.90 -6.16
CA ASN A 180 -5.48 20.51 -6.74
C ASN A 180 -6.04 19.18 -6.20
N GLY A 181 -5.34 18.53 -5.27
CA GLY A 181 -5.74 17.22 -4.75
C GLY A 181 -5.53 16.08 -5.76
N GLU A 182 -4.54 16.22 -6.65
CA GLU A 182 -4.15 15.22 -7.64
C GLU A 182 -2.81 14.56 -7.24
N GLN A 183 -2.59 13.32 -7.69
CA GLN A 183 -1.37 12.57 -7.38
C GLN A 183 -0.28 12.77 -8.44
N PRO A 184 0.76 13.59 -8.18
CA PRO A 184 1.98 13.57 -8.99
C PRO A 184 2.71 12.22 -8.86
N PRO A 185 3.65 11.89 -9.76
CA PRO A 185 4.36 10.62 -9.72
C PRO A 185 5.52 10.64 -8.69
N LEU A 186 5.20 10.98 -7.44
CA LEU A 186 6.09 10.83 -6.29
C LEU A 186 6.34 9.35 -6.02
N MET A 187 7.56 8.99 -5.64
CA MET A 187 7.92 7.60 -5.32
C MET A 187 6.96 7.00 -4.29
N LEU A 188 6.57 7.76 -3.26
CA LEU A 188 5.55 7.33 -2.29
C LEU A 188 4.25 6.87 -2.94
N TYR A 189 3.69 7.66 -3.87
CA TYR A 189 2.42 7.32 -4.53
C TYR A 189 2.57 6.15 -5.52
N LEU A 190 3.72 6.02 -6.18
CA LEU A 190 4.00 4.87 -7.05
C LEU A 190 4.00 3.58 -6.22
N ILE A 191 4.75 3.56 -5.10
CA ILE A 191 4.81 2.41 -4.18
C ILE A 191 3.42 2.11 -3.63
N TRP A 192 2.76 3.11 -3.07
CA TRP A 192 1.45 2.95 -2.43
C TRP A 192 0.41 2.39 -3.40
N SER A 193 0.36 2.91 -4.62
CA SER A 193 -0.58 2.46 -5.65
C SER A 193 -0.29 1.03 -6.09
N GLU A 194 0.98 0.70 -6.31
CA GLU A 194 1.36 -0.64 -6.76
C GLU A 194 1.14 -1.69 -5.65
N TYR A 195 1.48 -1.36 -4.41
CA TYR A 195 1.24 -2.25 -3.26
C TYR A 195 -0.25 -2.46 -3.04
N THR A 196 -1.06 -1.39 -3.17
CA THR A 196 -2.53 -1.48 -3.11
C THR A 196 -3.07 -2.39 -4.21
N ARG A 197 -2.59 -2.24 -5.44
CA ARG A 197 -3.03 -3.05 -6.58
C ARG A 197 -2.70 -4.54 -6.40
N LEU A 198 -1.47 -4.85 -5.97
CA LEU A 198 -1.03 -6.23 -5.73
C LEU A 198 -1.76 -6.85 -4.54
N ALA A 199 -1.89 -6.13 -3.42
CA ALA A 199 -2.62 -6.60 -2.25
C ALA A 199 -4.10 -6.89 -2.56
N LYS A 200 -4.72 -6.13 -3.49
CA LYS A 200 -6.08 -6.42 -3.98
C LYS A 200 -6.17 -7.80 -4.62
N GLN A 201 -5.22 -8.11 -5.52
CA GLN A 201 -5.18 -9.40 -6.22
C GLN A 201 -4.99 -10.56 -5.21
N ILE A 202 -4.12 -10.35 -4.22
CA ILE A 202 -3.84 -11.33 -3.16
C ILE A 202 -5.09 -11.56 -2.29
N ALA A 203 -5.75 -10.50 -1.83
CA ALA A 203 -6.96 -10.61 -1.01
C ALA A 203 -8.10 -11.29 -1.77
N ALA A 204 -8.25 -10.99 -3.06
CA ALA A 204 -9.24 -11.67 -3.91
C ALA A 204 -8.99 -13.18 -3.98
N ALA A 205 -7.74 -13.61 -4.17
CA ALA A 205 -7.39 -15.02 -4.21
C ALA A 205 -7.58 -15.70 -2.84
N ALA A 206 -7.12 -15.07 -1.76
CA ALA A 206 -7.24 -15.60 -0.41
C ALA A 206 -8.71 -15.84 0.00
N ILE A 207 -9.57 -14.85 -0.25
CA ILE A 207 -10.96 -14.89 0.22
C ILE A 207 -11.89 -15.57 -0.76
N PHE A 208 -11.83 -15.24 -2.05
CA PHE A 208 -12.76 -15.78 -3.04
C PHE A 208 -12.29 -17.11 -3.65
N GLY A 209 -11.01 -17.46 -3.50
CA GLY A 209 -10.44 -18.68 -4.07
C GLY A 209 -10.44 -18.72 -5.60
N ASP A 210 -9.92 -19.84 -6.13
CA ASP A 210 -10.00 -20.19 -7.54
C ASP A 210 -11.43 -20.62 -7.92
N SER A 211 -11.80 -20.63 -9.21
CA SER A 211 -13.21 -20.74 -9.64
C SER A 211 -13.98 -21.96 -9.10
N ILE A 212 -13.27 -23.04 -8.76
CA ILE A 212 -13.84 -24.28 -8.21
C ILE A 212 -14.24 -24.11 -6.73
N ASP A 213 -13.36 -23.53 -5.89
CA ASP A 213 -13.66 -23.23 -4.48
C ASP A 213 -14.55 -22.00 -4.29
N ARG A 214 -14.53 -21.11 -5.29
CA ARG A 214 -15.30 -19.87 -5.32
C ARG A 214 -16.79 -20.12 -5.19
N SER A 215 -17.31 -21.19 -5.78
CA SER A 215 -18.75 -21.53 -5.70
C SER A 215 -19.19 -21.91 -4.29
N ALA A 216 -18.33 -22.58 -3.50
CA ALA A 216 -18.64 -22.95 -2.12
C ALA A 216 -18.51 -21.77 -1.15
N LYS A 217 -17.48 -20.92 -1.33
CA LYS A 217 -17.27 -19.72 -0.51
C LYS A 217 -18.30 -18.63 -0.78
N LEU A 218 -18.75 -18.48 -2.04
CA LEU A 218 -19.70 -17.44 -2.44
C LEU A 218 -21.10 -17.58 -1.86
N VAL A 219 -21.53 -18.80 -1.51
CA VAL A 219 -22.84 -19.02 -0.87
C VAL A 219 -22.96 -18.29 0.47
N SER A 220 -21.82 -17.99 1.12
CA SER A 220 -21.75 -17.31 2.42
C SER A 220 -21.57 -15.78 2.32
N LEU A 221 -21.37 -15.24 1.12
CA LEU A 221 -21.01 -13.82 0.93
C LEU A 221 -22.20 -12.99 0.40
N PRO A 222 -22.30 -11.71 0.76
CA PRO A 222 -23.28 -10.81 0.18
C PRO A 222 -23.17 -10.74 -1.35
N ALA A 223 -24.30 -10.78 -2.06
CA ALA A 223 -24.33 -10.80 -3.52
C ALA A 223 -23.71 -9.56 -4.18
N ASP A 224 -23.68 -8.42 -3.46
CA ASP A 224 -23.09 -7.16 -3.91
C ASP A 224 -21.59 -7.04 -3.59
N LEU A 225 -21.00 -7.97 -2.82
CA LEU A 225 -19.62 -7.87 -2.35
C LEU A 225 -18.61 -7.94 -3.51
N ILE A 226 -18.75 -8.88 -4.44
CA ILE A 226 -17.84 -8.97 -5.59
C ILE A 226 -17.90 -7.71 -6.45
N PRO A 227 -19.08 -7.25 -6.93
CA PRO A 227 -19.16 -6.02 -7.71
C PRO A 227 -18.55 -4.80 -7.00
N ARG A 228 -18.80 -4.65 -5.68
CA ARG A 228 -18.20 -3.58 -4.87
C ARG A 228 -16.69 -3.73 -4.77
N PHE A 229 -16.21 -4.95 -4.58
CA PHE A 229 -14.78 -5.26 -4.55
C PHE A 229 -14.10 -4.95 -5.87
N GLU A 230 -14.67 -5.34 -6.99
CA GLU A 230 -14.14 -5.06 -8.32
C GLU A 230 -14.05 -3.55 -8.59
N ALA A 231 -15.09 -2.79 -8.21
CA ALA A 231 -15.14 -1.33 -8.35
C ALA A 231 -14.22 -0.56 -7.38
N ALA A 232 -13.93 -1.11 -6.20
CA ALA A 232 -13.12 -0.46 -5.18
C ALA A 232 -11.69 -0.20 -5.65
N ARG A 233 -11.16 0.99 -5.37
CA ARG A 233 -9.76 1.35 -5.64
C ARG A 233 -8.89 1.21 -4.39
N ASN A 234 -9.50 1.28 -3.22
CA ASN A 234 -8.87 1.11 -1.93
C ASN A 234 -9.69 0.20 -1.01
N PRO A 235 -9.07 -0.43 0.01
CA PRO A 235 -9.80 -1.21 1.02
C PRO A 235 -10.90 -0.40 1.72
N GLY A 236 -10.65 0.89 1.97
CA GLY A 236 -11.61 1.80 2.60
C GLY A 236 -12.86 2.09 1.77
N ASP A 237 -12.90 1.72 0.49
CA ASP A 237 -14.10 1.84 -0.35
C ASP A 237 -15.10 0.70 -0.06
N LEU A 238 -14.65 -0.37 0.61
CA LEU A 238 -15.47 -1.53 0.97
C LEU A 238 -16.20 -1.33 2.28
N SER A 239 -15.71 -0.43 3.13
CA SER A 239 -16.44 0.09 4.28
C SER A 239 -17.59 0.96 3.75
N GLY A 240 -18.70 0.30 3.40
CA GLY A 240 -19.96 0.97 3.20
C GLY A 240 -20.27 1.80 4.45
N ARG A 241 -20.70 3.04 4.24
CA ARG A 241 -21.25 3.89 5.30
C ARG A 241 -22.36 3.17 6.05
#